data_AF-A0A022R8F4-F1
#
_entry.id   AF-A0A022R8F4-F1
#
_cell.length_a   1.000
_cell.length_b   1.000
_cell.length_c   1.000
_cell.angle_alpha   90.00
_cell.angle_beta   90.00
_cell.angle_gamma   90.00
#
_symmetry.space_group_name_H-M   'P 1'
#
loop_
_entity.id
_entity.type
_entity.pdbx_description
1 polymer ?
#
loop_
_entity_poly.entity_id
_entity_poly.type
_entity_poly.pdbx_seq_one_letter_code
_entity_poly.pdbx_strand_id
1 'polypeptide(L)'
;MAKPSLLFALAATILSLATAAFSANAAVKPHKLTPSLQAAPPPRVFGYHPHQAPPHSKKNHRLIHAHPPAAAPPTISGERGALPPEPYQGFYEFTDRCLDKLTEECGLEIFQGIFWEDEVAEISRKCCQKLVAVGRSCHEGLLKATMKLPGLPKRDKSVVKRRDAQLWSNCVSIIGVPHKFGGSPSPSPS
;
A
#
# COMPACT_ATOMS: atom_id res chain seq x y z
N MET A 1 2.55 -15.26 -74.46
CA MET A 1 3.95 -15.22 -73.97
C MET A 1 4.07 -14.05 -73.01
N ALA A 2 3.91 -14.31 -71.71
CA ALA A 2 3.82 -13.27 -70.68
C ALA A 2 5.23 -12.90 -70.19
N LYS A 3 5.54 -11.59 -70.20
CA LYS A 3 6.77 -11.03 -69.65
C LYS A 3 6.65 -10.96 -68.11
N PRO A 4 7.65 -11.44 -67.34
CA PRO A 4 7.60 -11.35 -65.88
C PRO A 4 7.75 -9.90 -65.42
N SER A 5 6.85 -9.49 -64.52
CA SER A 5 6.80 -8.15 -63.93
C SER A 5 7.99 -7.89 -63.00
N LEU A 6 8.53 -6.67 -63.08
CA LEU A 6 9.65 -6.10 -62.32
C LEU A 6 9.55 -6.18 -60.78
N LEU A 7 8.46 -6.71 -60.22
CA LEU A 7 8.21 -6.73 -58.77
C LEU A 7 9.09 -7.74 -58.02
N PHE A 8 9.67 -8.75 -58.69
CA PHE A 8 10.58 -9.70 -58.03
C PHE A 8 12.01 -9.18 -57.86
N ALA A 9 12.39 -8.07 -58.52
CA ALA A 9 13.75 -7.52 -58.42
C ALA A 9 13.98 -6.64 -57.17
N LEU A 10 12.93 -6.28 -56.43
CA LEU A 10 13.05 -5.43 -55.23
C LEU A 10 13.18 -6.22 -53.92
N ALA A 11 13.02 -7.55 -53.95
CA ALA A 11 13.10 -8.38 -52.74
C ALA A 11 14.53 -8.85 -52.39
N ALA A 12 15.54 -8.56 -53.21
CA ALA A 12 16.89 -9.13 -53.07
C ALA A 12 17.98 -8.12 -52.65
N THR A 13 17.66 -6.89 -52.25
CA THR A 13 18.67 -5.88 -51.88
C THR A 13 18.72 -5.48 -50.41
N ILE A 14 17.90 -6.07 -49.53
CA ILE A 14 17.96 -5.80 -48.08
C ILE A 14 18.69 -6.93 -47.33
N LEU A 15 19.85 -7.34 -47.86
CA LEU A 15 20.81 -8.16 -47.13
C LEU A 15 22.22 -7.68 -47.47
N SER A 16 22.68 -6.66 -46.74
CA SER A 16 24.08 -6.44 -46.32
C SER A 16 24.27 -5.00 -45.90
N LEU A 17 24.46 -4.78 -44.60
CA LEU A 17 25.45 -3.85 -44.02
C LEU A 17 25.39 -4.01 -42.50
N ALA A 18 26.14 -5.01 -42.03
CA ALA A 18 26.59 -5.05 -40.64
C ALA A 18 27.81 -4.14 -40.46
N THR A 19 28.01 -3.75 -39.20
CA THR A 19 29.22 -3.19 -38.57
C THR A 19 29.39 -1.67 -38.61
N ALA A 20 29.15 -1.02 -37.46
CA ALA A 20 30.25 -0.65 -36.56
C ALA A 20 29.74 -0.03 -35.23
N ALA A 21 30.44 -0.42 -34.16
CA ALA A 21 30.71 0.34 -32.94
C ALA A 21 29.58 0.59 -31.92
N PHE A 22 29.51 -0.27 -30.89
CA PHE A 22 29.47 0.21 -29.52
C PHE A 22 30.57 -0.49 -28.69
N SER A 23 31.69 0.22 -28.56
CA SER A 23 32.72 -0.07 -27.57
C SER A 23 32.26 0.42 -26.20
N ALA A 24 32.24 -0.47 -25.20
CA ALA A 24 32.79 -0.26 -23.86
C ALA A 24 32.37 -1.42 -22.95
N ASN A 25 33.21 -2.47 -22.85
CA ASN A 25 33.20 -3.31 -21.66
C ASN A 25 33.80 -2.48 -20.52
N ALA A 26 32.94 -1.91 -19.67
CA ALA A 26 33.37 -1.42 -18.38
C ALA A 26 33.82 -2.63 -17.56
N ALA A 27 35.13 -2.75 -17.37
CA ALA A 27 35.71 -3.67 -16.41
C ALA A 27 35.16 -3.32 -15.03
N VAL A 28 34.15 -4.08 -14.58
CA VAL A 28 33.70 -4.07 -13.19
C VAL A 28 34.86 -4.63 -12.38
N LYS A 29 35.61 -3.75 -11.71
CA LYS A 29 36.59 -4.13 -10.70
C LYS A 29 35.88 -4.99 -9.64
N PRO A 30 36.46 -6.14 -9.22
CA PRO A 30 35.92 -6.89 -8.11
C PRO A 30 36.02 -6.01 -6.86
N HIS A 31 34.87 -5.57 -6.35
CA HIS A 31 34.79 -4.96 -5.03
C HIS A 31 35.19 -6.04 -4.01
N LYS A 32 36.30 -5.79 -3.31
CA LYS A 32 36.65 -6.51 -2.10
C LYS A 32 35.44 -6.47 -1.15
N LEU A 33 34.82 -7.62 -0.92
CA LEU A 33 33.91 -7.84 0.19
C LEU A 33 34.74 -7.84 1.48
N THR A 34 34.80 -6.70 2.16
CA THR A 34 35.13 -6.63 3.59
C THR A 34 33.84 -6.79 4.39
N PRO A 35 33.68 -7.84 5.21
CA PRO A 35 32.58 -7.91 6.17
C PRO A 35 32.97 -7.07 7.38
N SER A 36 32.47 -5.83 7.47
CA SER A 36 32.43 -5.11 8.74
C SER A 36 31.11 -5.45 9.41
N LEU A 37 31.15 -6.45 10.29
CA LEU A 37 30.04 -6.80 11.17
C LEU A 37 29.92 -5.70 12.23
N GLN A 38 29.19 -4.64 11.93
CA GLN A 38 28.70 -3.72 12.96
C GLN A 38 27.30 -4.14 13.34
N ALA A 39 27.18 -4.72 14.53
CA ALA A 39 25.92 -5.08 15.15
C ALA A 39 25.01 -3.85 15.21
N ALA A 40 23.87 -3.93 14.53
CA ALA A 40 22.81 -2.95 14.68
C ALA A 40 22.30 -2.98 16.14
N PRO A 41 22.02 -1.83 16.76
CA PRO A 41 21.35 -1.80 18.06
C PRO A 41 19.94 -2.43 17.94
N PRO A 42 19.46 -3.12 18.98
CA PRO A 42 18.15 -3.76 18.93
C PRO A 42 17.04 -2.71 18.72
N PRO A 43 15.95 -3.08 18.00
CA PRO A 43 14.82 -2.18 17.85
C PRO A 43 14.25 -1.85 19.22
N ARG A 44 14.06 -0.56 19.50
CA ARG A 44 13.33 -0.10 20.69
C ARG A 44 11.91 -0.62 20.58
N VAL A 45 11.59 -1.63 21.38
CA VAL A 45 10.22 -2.07 21.63
C VAL A 45 9.47 -0.88 22.25
N PHE A 46 8.63 -0.20 21.47
CA PHE A 46 7.63 0.69 22.02
C PHE A 46 6.65 -0.20 22.79
N GLY A 47 6.78 -0.22 24.12
CA GLY A 47 5.84 -0.90 24.99
C GLY A 47 4.45 -0.30 24.80
N TYR A 48 3.53 -1.10 24.25
CA TYR A 48 2.11 -0.80 24.31
C TYR A 48 1.67 -0.96 25.76
N HIS A 49 1.46 0.15 26.46
CA HIS A 49 0.72 0.14 27.72
C HIS A 49 -0.77 -0.11 27.40
N PRO A 50 -1.40 -1.14 27.98
CA PRO A 50 -2.84 -1.28 27.88
C PRO A 50 -3.50 -0.12 28.63
N HIS A 51 -4.33 0.65 27.94
CA HIS A 51 -5.16 1.66 28.58
C HIS A 51 -6.20 0.97 29.47
N GLN A 52 -5.96 1.01 30.78
CA GLN A 52 -6.95 0.64 31.79
C GLN A 52 -8.11 1.63 31.71
N ALA A 53 -9.33 1.14 31.45
CA ALA A 53 -10.54 1.96 31.55
C ALA A 53 -10.74 2.44 33.00
N PRO A 54 -11.15 3.69 33.25
CA PRO A 54 -11.35 4.19 34.61
C PRO A 54 -12.61 3.57 35.25
N PRO A 55 -12.63 3.35 36.57
CA PRO A 55 -13.79 2.78 37.25
C PRO A 55 -14.94 3.78 37.34
N HIS A 56 -16.15 3.32 36.98
CA HIS A 56 -17.38 4.07 37.21
C HIS A 56 -17.67 4.21 38.72
N SER A 57 -17.50 5.42 39.26
CA SER A 57 -17.92 5.75 40.62
C SER A 57 -19.35 6.32 40.60
N LYS A 58 -20.29 5.58 41.17
CA LYS A 58 -21.66 6.06 41.45
C LYS A 58 -21.59 7.04 42.62
N LYS A 59 -21.95 8.31 42.41
CA LYS A 59 -22.28 9.24 43.48
C LYS A 59 -23.61 9.93 43.19
N ASN A 60 -24.65 9.47 43.88
CA ASN A 60 -25.86 10.23 44.10
C ASN A 60 -25.58 11.25 45.21
N HIS A 61 -25.64 12.55 44.92
CA HIS A 61 -26.13 13.53 45.89
C HIS A 61 -26.72 14.72 45.14
N ARG A 62 -27.98 14.98 45.46
CA ARG A 62 -28.82 16.07 44.98
C ARG A 62 -28.52 17.29 45.86
N LEU A 63 -28.02 18.38 45.28
CA LEU A 63 -28.19 19.72 45.84
C LEU A 63 -28.41 20.70 44.69
N ILE A 64 -29.57 21.36 44.74
CA ILE A 64 -30.00 22.38 43.79
C ILE A 64 -29.38 23.69 44.27
N HIS A 65 -28.38 24.18 43.54
CA HIS A 65 -27.96 25.57 43.60
C HIS A 65 -28.08 26.15 42.20
N ALA A 66 -28.93 27.19 42.08
CA ALA A 66 -29.07 27.95 40.86
C ALA A 66 -27.80 28.80 40.67
N HIS A 67 -27.03 28.46 39.65
CA HIS A 67 -25.92 29.26 39.16
C HIS A 67 -26.39 30.06 37.92
N PRO A 68 -25.96 31.32 37.74
CA PRO A 68 -26.18 32.05 36.49
C PRO A 68 -25.59 31.25 35.32
N PRO A 69 -26.07 31.40 34.06
CA PRO A 69 -25.56 30.63 32.95
C PRO A 69 -24.06 30.84 32.84
N ALA A 70 -23.31 29.81 33.24
CA ALA A 70 -21.88 29.77 33.06
C ALA A 70 -21.63 29.94 31.57
N ALA A 71 -20.76 30.89 31.23
CA ALA A 71 -20.13 30.93 29.92
C ALA A 71 -19.72 29.49 29.56
N ALA A 72 -20.01 29.10 28.32
CA ALA A 72 -19.74 27.75 27.83
C ALA A 72 -18.34 27.29 28.31
N PRO A 73 -18.21 26.05 28.80
CA PRO A 73 -16.90 25.53 29.18
C PRO A 73 -15.93 25.78 28.02
N PRO A 74 -14.66 26.14 28.28
CA PRO A 74 -13.69 26.28 27.22
C PRO A 74 -13.75 24.99 26.41
N THR A 75 -14.16 25.11 25.15
CA THR A 75 -14.04 24.03 24.18
C THR A 75 -12.60 23.60 24.29
N ILE A 76 -12.35 22.43 24.89
CA ILE A 76 -11.12 21.71 24.67
C ILE A 76 -11.20 21.32 23.21
N SER A 77 -10.82 22.26 22.35
CA SER A 77 -10.53 22.08 20.95
C SER A 77 -9.23 21.30 20.88
N GLY A 78 -9.25 20.09 21.42
CA GLY A 78 -8.41 19.03 20.91
C GLY A 78 -8.98 18.76 19.53
N GLU A 79 -8.38 19.40 18.53
CA GLU A 79 -8.61 19.20 17.11
C GLU A 79 -8.50 17.70 16.82
N ARG A 80 -9.61 16.97 17.01
CA ARG A 80 -9.83 15.71 16.32
C ARG A 80 -9.94 16.15 14.87
N GLY A 81 -8.80 16.07 14.17
CA GLY A 81 -8.58 16.72 12.87
C GLY A 81 -9.82 16.62 12.00
N ALA A 82 -10.40 17.77 11.66
CA ALA A 82 -11.53 17.81 10.76
C ALA A 82 -11.13 17.12 9.46
N LEU A 83 -12.00 16.25 8.93
CA LEU A 83 -11.80 15.68 7.61
C LEU A 83 -11.70 16.82 6.59
N PRO A 84 -10.84 16.68 5.56
CA PRO A 84 -10.77 17.66 4.50
C PRO A 84 -12.13 17.76 3.77
N PRO A 85 -12.40 18.88 3.07
CA PRO A 85 -13.61 19.01 2.28
C PRO A 85 -13.77 17.87 1.27
N GLU A 86 -15.02 17.43 1.14
CA GLU A 86 -15.38 16.34 0.27
C GLU A 86 -15.07 16.70 -1.21
N PRO A 87 -14.37 15.82 -1.97
CA PRO A 87 -14.09 16.12 -3.38
C PRO A 87 -15.33 16.20 -4.26
N TYR A 88 -16.38 15.43 -3.95
CA TYR A 88 -17.67 15.43 -4.63
C TYR A 88 -18.70 14.80 -3.69
N GLN A 89 -19.98 15.16 -3.85
CA GLN A 89 -21.06 14.69 -3.00
C GLN A 89 -21.10 13.16 -2.87
N GLY A 90 -21.03 12.65 -1.64
CA GLY A 90 -21.12 11.22 -1.33
C GLY A 90 -19.82 10.43 -1.54
N PHE A 91 -18.70 11.11 -1.79
CA PHE A 91 -17.37 10.50 -1.78
C PHE A 91 -17.03 9.82 -0.46
N TYR A 92 -17.26 10.47 0.69
CA TYR A 92 -16.91 9.88 1.99
C TYR A 92 -17.82 8.70 2.32
N GLU A 93 -19.12 8.83 2.04
CA GLU A 93 -20.08 7.73 2.18
C GLU A 93 -19.69 6.52 1.30
N PHE A 94 -19.21 6.78 0.08
CA PHE A 94 -18.68 5.74 -0.79
C PHE A 94 -17.43 5.08 -0.20
N THR A 95 -16.46 5.86 0.27
CA THR A 95 -15.22 5.31 0.83
C THR A 95 -15.44 4.58 2.16
N ASP A 96 -16.41 5.01 2.96
CA ASP A 96 -16.77 4.34 4.21
C ASP A 96 -17.33 2.93 3.93
N ARG A 97 -18.23 2.79 2.95
CA ARG A 97 -18.72 1.46 2.50
C ARG A 97 -17.61 0.56 1.94
N CYS A 98 -16.53 1.15 1.43
CA CYS A 98 -15.36 0.40 0.99
C CYS A 98 -14.50 -0.05 2.17
N LEU A 99 -14.29 0.84 3.16
CA LEU A 99 -13.56 0.53 4.39
C LEU A 99 -14.24 -0.58 5.19
N ASP A 100 -15.57 -0.57 5.31
CA ASP A 100 -16.35 -1.57 6.06
C ASP A 100 -16.11 -3.02 5.61
N LYS A 101 -15.61 -3.21 4.40
CA LYS A 101 -15.32 -4.55 3.83
C LYS A 101 -13.87 -4.99 4.05
N LEU A 102 -12.99 -4.06 4.41
CA LEU A 102 -11.62 -4.32 4.81
C LEU A 102 -11.56 -4.51 6.33
N THR A 103 -10.63 -5.35 6.80
CA THR A 103 -10.32 -5.39 8.22
C THR A 103 -9.25 -4.35 8.52
N GLU A 104 -9.11 -3.95 9.79
CA GLU A 104 -8.06 -3.03 10.22
C GLU A 104 -6.67 -3.53 9.82
N GLU A 105 -6.41 -4.83 9.97
CA GLU A 105 -5.12 -5.43 9.60
C GLU A 105 -4.85 -5.30 8.09
N CYS A 106 -5.86 -5.57 7.26
CA CYS A 106 -5.70 -5.44 5.82
C CYS A 106 -5.59 -3.99 5.37
N GLY A 107 -6.33 -3.06 5.99
CA GLY A 107 -6.17 -1.63 5.74
C GLY A 107 -4.74 -1.16 6.03
N LEU A 108 -4.17 -1.66 7.13
CA LEU A 108 -2.79 -1.36 7.51
C LEU A 108 -1.78 -1.97 6.51
N GLU A 109 -1.87 -3.25 6.15
CA GLU A 109 -0.98 -3.87 5.14
C GLU A 109 -0.99 -3.10 3.81
N ILE A 110 -2.19 -2.74 3.32
CA ILE A 110 -2.35 -1.97 2.08
C ILE A 110 -1.70 -0.59 2.21
N PHE A 111 -1.97 0.11 3.32
CA PHE A 111 -1.40 1.43 3.56
C PHE A 111 0.13 1.39 3.58
N GLN A 112 0.70 0.43 4.30
CA GLN A 112 2.15 0.24 4.41
C GLN A 112 2.79 -0.08 3.05
N GLY A 113 2.18 -0.99 2.28
CA GLY A 113 2.67 -1.38 0.94
C GLY A 113 2.72 -0.22 -0.07
N ILE A 114 1.93 0.84 0.15
CA ILE A 114 1.91 2.02 -0.71
C ILE A 114 2.81 3.14 -0.17
N PHE A 115 2.75 3.41 1.14
CA PHE A 115 3.24 4.67 1.73
C PHE A 115 4.59 4.58 2.48
N TRP A 116 5.08 3.38 2.83
CA TRP A 116 6.37 3.22 3.50
C TRP A 116 7.57 3.15 2.55
N GLU A 117 8.77 3.46 3.06
CA GLU A 117 9.97 3.72 2.25
C GLU A 117 10.63 2.47 1.69
N ASP A 118 10.53 1.33 2.38
CA ASP A 118 11.15 0.07 1.99
C ASP A 118 10.43 -0.58 0.80
N GLU A 119 10.92 -1.76 0.37
CA GLU A 119 10.26 -2.58 -0.66
C GLU A 119 8.76 -2.73 -0.34
N VAL A 120 7.94 -2.92 -1.38
CA VAL A 120 6.48 -3.09 -1.23
C VAL A 120 6.27 -4.15 -0.15
N ALA A 121 5.77 -3.74 1.02
CA ALA A 121 5.48 -4.65 2.11
C ALA A 121 4.63 -5.79 1.55
N GLU A 122 5.07 -7.03 1.77
CA GLU A 122 4.40 -8.20 1.22
C GLU A 122 2.99 -8.25 1.81
N ILE A 123 1.99 -7.95 0.99
CA ILE A 123 0.59 -8.03 1.37
C ILE A 123 0.17 -9.50 1.41
N SER A 124 -0.44 -9.91 2.51
CA SER A 124 -0.85 -11.29 2.71
C SER A 124 -1.88 -11.71 1.66
N ARG A 125 -1.90 -13.00 1.29
CA ARG A 125 -2.94 -13.55 0.40
C ARG A 125 -4.35 -13.24 0.90
N LYS A 126 -4.57 -13.32 2.21
CA LYS A 126 -5.86 -12.99 2.85
C LYS A 126 -6.26 -11.53 2.57
N CYS A 127 -5.34 -10.59 2.71
CA CYS A 127 -5.62 -9.19 2.45
C CYS A 127 -5.74 -8.88 0.95
N CYS A 128 -4.98 -9.57 0.09
CA CYS A 128 -5.23 -9.53 -1.35
C CYS A 128 -6.61 -10.05 -1.75
N GLN A 129 -7.11 -11.11 -1.12
CA GLN A 129 -8.47 -11.61 -1.39
C GLN A 129 -9.52 -10.54 -1.06
N LYS A 130 -9.39 -9.89 0.10
CA LYS A 130 -10.29 -8.81 0.50
C LYS A 130 -10.18 -7.60 -0.42
N LEU A 131 -8.95 -7.16 -0.73
CA LEU A 131 -8.71 -6.02 -1.61
C LEU A 131 -9.30 -6.23 -3.01
N VAL A 132 -9.08 -7.40 -3.60
CA VAL A 132 -9.62 -7.74 -4.92
C VAL A 132 -11.15 -7.87 -4.85
N ALA A 133 -11.69 -8.45 -3.78
CA ALA A 133 -13.14 -8.61 -3.60
C ALA A 133 -13.90 -7.28 -3.41
N VAL A 134 -13.30 -6.27 -2.76
CA VAL A 134 -13.90 -4.92 -2.68
C VAL A 134 -13.83 -4.18 -4.01
N GLY A 135 -12.88 -4.55 -4.87
CA GLY A 135 -12.76 -4.07 -6.25
C GLY A 135 -11.89 -2.82 -6.42
N ARG A 136 -11.49 -2.59 -7.67
CA ARG A 136 -10.54 -1.52 -8.05
C ARG A 136 -11.05 -0.14 -7.69
N SER A 137 -12.34 0.13 -7.92
CA SER A 137 -12.94 1.42 -7.61
C SER A 137 -12.89 1.75 -6.11
N CYS A 138 -13.13 0.76 -5.25
CA CYS A 138 -12.96 0.96 -3.80
C CYS A 138 -11.52 1.28 -3.46
N HIS A 139 -10.56 0.50 -3.97
CA HIS A 139 -9.14 0.74 -3.72
C HIS A 139 -8.68 2.15 -4.11
N GLU A 140 -9.04 2.60 -5.31
CA GLU A 140 -8.68 3.94 -5.81
C GLU A 140 -9.37 5.06 -5.01
N GLY A 141 -10.62 4.84 -4.60
CA GLY A 141 -11.35 5.76 -3.73
C GLY A 141 -10.66 5.93 -2.37
N LEU A 142 -10.30 4.81 -1.75
CA LEU A 142 -9.57 4.79 -0.47
C LEU A 142 -8.20 5.45 -0.58
N LEU A 143 -7.44 5.18 -1.65
CA LEU A 143 -6.17 5.87 -1.89
C LEU A 143 -6.38 7.38 -2.02
N LYS A 144 -7.40 7.81 -2.78
CA LYS A 144 -7.71 9.24 -2.98
C LYS A 144 -8.11 9.92 -1.67
N ALA A 145 -8.90 9.25 -0.82
CA ALA A 145 -9.28 9.76 0.49
C ALA A 145 -8.06 9.89 1.39
N THR A 146 -7.23 8.84 1.42
CA THR A 146 -5.97 8.77 2.16
C THR A 146 -5.08 9.95 1.77
N MET A 147 -4.78 10.14 0.48
CA MET A 147 -3.93 11.24 -0.04
C MET A 147 -4.38 12.66 0.33
N LYS A 148 -5.61 12.85 0.81
CA LYS A 148 -6.13 14.13 1.30
C LYS A 148 -5.97 14.33 2.81
N LEU A 149 -5.71 13.27 3.57
CA LEU A 149 -5.64 13.34 5.02
C LEU A 149 -4.50 14.26 5.47
N PRO A 150 -4.78 15.21 6.38
CA PRO A 150 -3.73 16.03 6.98
C PRO A 150 -2.81 15.12 7.81
N GLY A 151 -1.49 15.31 7.67
CA GLY A 151 -0.49 14.54 8.43
C GLY A 151 0.05 13.30 7.71
N LEU A 152 -0.44 12.96 6.52
CA LEU A 152 0.29 11.98 5.71
C LEU A 152 1.65 12.53 5.29
N PRO A 153 2.73 11.74 5.41
CA PRO A 153 4.02 12.10 4.88
C PRO A 153 3.88 12.53 3.42
N LYS A 154 4.45 13.69 3.07
CA LYS A 154 4.47 14.15 1.68
C LYS A 154 5.34 13.19 0.87
N ARG A 155 4.70 12.18 0.29
CA ARG A 155 5.31 11.26 -0.65
C ARG A 155 5.20 11.82 -2.05
N ASP A 156 6.17 11.49 -2.88
CA ASP A 156 6.08 11.76 -4.30
C ASP A 156 4.85 11.02 -4.87
N LYS A 157 3.94 11.78 -5.47
CA LYS A 157 2.70 11.24 -6.05
C LYS A 157 2.97 10.18 -7.10
N SER A 158 4.08 10.29 -7.84
CA SER A 158 4.49 9.30 -8.84
C SER A 158 4.91 7.98 -8.18
N VAL A 159 5.61 8.05 -7.05
CA VAL A 159 6.02 6.87 -6.27
C VAL A 159 4.80 6.18 -5.69
N VAL A 160 3.88 6.94 -5.08
CA VAL A 160 2.61 6.41 -4.55
C VAL A 160 1.82 5.71 -5.67
N LYS A 161 1.64 6.37 -6.82
CA LYS A 161 0.92 5.80 -7.96
C LYS A 161 1.56 4.52 -8.50
N ARG A 162 2.90 4.49 -8.58
CA ARG A 162 3.63 3.29 -9.01
C ARG A 162 3.41 2.14 -8.03
N ARG A 163 3.51 2.39 -6.73
CA ARG A 163 3.33 1.37 -5.69
C ARG A 163 1.90 0.87 -5.61
N ASP A 164 0.90 1.75 -5.72
CA ASP A 164 -0.52 1.39 -5.85
C ASP A 164 -0.75 0.39 -7.01
N ALA A 165 -0.22 0.71 -8.20
CA ALA A 165 -0.34 -0.14 -9.37
C ALA A 165 0.36 -1.50 -9.17
N GLN A 166 1.55 -1.51 -8.57
CA GLN A 166 2.30 -2.73 -8.26
C GLN A 166 1.55 -3.60 -7.24
N LEU A 167 1.09 -3.02 -6.14
CA LEU A 167 0.36 -3.72 -5.08
C LEU A 167 -0.92 -4.36 -5.63
N TRP A 168 -1.71 -3.61 -6.40
CA TRP A 168 -2.92 -4.13 -7.02
C TRP A 168 -2.62 -5.29 -7.97
N SER A 169 -1.63 -5.13 -8.85
CA SER A 169 -1.25 -6.15 -9.83
C SER A 169 -0.73 -7.42 -9.14
N ASN A 170 0.03 -7.26 -8.06
CA ASN A 170 0.49 -8.37 -7.23
C ASN A 170 -0.70 -9.12 -6.62
N CYS A 171 -1.66 -8.42 -6.01
CA CYS A 171 -2.82 -9.07 -5.43
C CYS A 171 -3.68 -9.82 -6.45
N VAL A 172 -3.97 -9.23 -7.60
CA VAL A 172 -4.69 -9.92 -8.68
C VAL A 172 -3.94 -11.20 -9.10
N SER A 173 -2.60 -11.13 -9.19
CA SER A 173 -1.76 -12.27 -9.53
C SER A 173 -1.83 -13.36 -8.45
N ILE A 174 -1.65 -13.02 -7.17
CA ILE A 174 -1.72 -13.97 -6.05
C ILE A 174 -3.06 -14.70 -6.04
N ILE A 175 -4.18 -13.98 -6.24
CA ILE A 175 -5.52 -14.59 -6.22
C ILE A 175 -5.74 -15.51 -7.42
N GLY A 176 -5.20 -15.16 -8.59
CA GLY A 176 -5.23 -16.00 -9.79
C GLY A 176 -4.41 -17.28 -9.69
N VAL A 177 -3.45 -17.36 -8.77
CA VAL A 177 -2.66 -18.57 -8.53
C VAL A 177 -3.42 -19.54 -7.60
N PRO A 178 -3.67 -20.80 -8.01
CA PRO A 178 -4.23 -21.81 -7.13
C PRO A 178 -3.32 -22.03 -5.92
N HIS A 179 -3.85 -21.89 -4.71
CA HIS A 179 -3.10 -22.15 -3.50
C HIS A 179 -2.85 -23.66 -3.37
N LYS A 180 -1.66 -24.13 -3.76
CA LYS A 180 -1.20 -25.47 -3.44
C LYS A 180 -1.02 -25.50 -1.92
N PHE A 181 -1.98 -26.11 -1.20
CA PHE A 181 -1.78 -26.45 0.20
C PHE A 181 -0.53 -27.32 0.29
N GLY A 182 0.51 -26.82 0.96
CA GLY A 182 1.71 -27.57 1.25
C GLY A 182 1.33 -28.80 2.06
N GLY A 183 1.29 -29.96 1.40
CA GLY A 183 1.43 -31.24 2.08
C GLY A 183 2.81 -31.26 2.71
N SER A 184 2.86 -31.18 4.04
CA SER A 184 4.03 -31.66 4.76
C SER A 184 4.16 -33.15 4.45
N PRO A 185 5.32 -33.67 4.01
CA PRO A 185 5.51 -35.10 3.89
C PRO A 185 5.45 -35.69 5.29
N SER A 186 4.30 -36.29 5.63
CA SER A 186 4.19 -37.14 6.81
C SER A 186 5.21 -38.27 6.64
N PRO A 187 6.14 -38.49 7.59
CA PRO A 187 7.01 -39.64 7.51
C PRO A 187 6.15 -40.91 7.63
N SER A 188 6.23 -41.78 6.61
CA SER A 188 5.63 -43.11 6.64
C SER A 188 6.25 -43.92 7.78
N PRO A 189 5.46 -44.65 8.59
CA PRO A 189 6.01 -45.58 9.57
C PRO A 189 6.60 -46.81 8.85
N SER A 190 7.73 -47.26 9.39
CA SER A 190 8.56 -48.39 8.99
C SER A 190 7.84 -49.74 9.01
#